data_AF-A0A7X9DAN7-F1
#
_entry.id   AF-A0A7X9DAN7-F1
#
_cell.length_a   1.000
_cell.length_b   1.000
_cell.length_c   1.000
_cell.angle_alpha   90.00
_cell.angle_beta   90.00
_cell.angle_gamma   90.00
#
_symmetry.space_group_name_H-M   'P 1'
#
loop_
_entity.id
_entity.type
_entity.pdbx_description
1 polymer ?
#
loop_
_entity_poly.entity_id
_entity_poly.type
_entity_poly.pdbx_seq_one_letter_code
_entity_poly.pdbx_strand_id
1 'polypeptide(L)'
;MDFKLLKNKNNALKSIGGSWFESQHHNKAELFFSDSEAIKISKSDLRDKNKGGWAGQLIGCTYGGPTEFKWQGAMIHDEIPIPWDEFSFEFWYDRFPGLYDDLYMDITFVFVFQEHGLNASALLHADAFARAGYLLWHANQCAGYNILHGILQPESGHYYNNLHADDIDFQIEADFAGLISPGMINASSEICDQVGDIMTYGDGWYGAYS
;
A
#
# COMPACT_ATOMS: atom_id res chain seq x y z
N MET A 1 10.33 12.74 -13.07
CA MET A 1 10.48 13.18 -11.68
C MET A 1 11.94 13.52 -11.42
N ASP A 2 12.27 14.74 -10.98
CA ASP A 2 13.67 15.16 -10.74
C ASP A 2 14.16 14.63 -9.37
N PHE A 3 15.06 13.64 -9.41
CA PHE A 3 15.69 13.03 -8.23
C PHE A 3 16.53 14.01 -7.37
N LYS A 4 16.68 15.28 -7.76
CA LYS A 4 17.30 16.31 -6.92
C LYS A 4 16.49 16.64 -5.66
N LEU A 5 15.17 16.43 -5.66
CA LEU A 5 14.33 16.62 -4.46
C LEU A 5 14.57 15.56 -3.37
N LEU A 6 15.07 14.37 -3.72
CA LEU A 6 15.37 13.30 -2.76
C LEU A 6 16.72 13.47 -2.06
N LYS A 7 17.68 14.20 -2.66
CA LYS A 7 19.02 14.39 -2.06
C LYS A 7 19.00 15.25 -0.79
N ASN A 8 18.02 16.13 -0.61
CA ASN A 8 17.88 16.93 0.61
C ASN A 8 17.18 16.18 1.77
N LYS A 9 16.58 15.00 1.53
CA LYS A 9 15.93 14.18 2.56
C LYS A 9 16.85 13.11 3.18
N ASN A 10 18.09 12.95 2.70
CA ASN A 10 19.07 12.02 3.27
C ASN A 10 19.49 12.35 4.72
N ASN A 11 19.24 13.58 5.20
CA ASN A 11 19.40 13.92 6.61
C ASN A 11 18.19 13.51 7.46
N ALA A 12 17.00 13.38 6.86
CA ALA A 12 15.81 12.90 7.58
C ALA A 12 15.93 11.41 7.88
N LEU A 13 16.34 10.58 6.91
CA LEU A 13 16.49 9.12 7.08
C LEU A 13 17.47 8.69 8.19
N LYS A 14 18.44 9.55 8.55
CA LYS A 14 19.37 9.29 9.67
C LYS A 14 18.80 9.62 11.05
N SER A 15 17.76 10.44 11.17
CA SER A 15 17.13 10.76 12.47
C SER A 15 15.96 9.84 12.82
N ILE A 16 15.46 9.04 11.89
CA ILE A 16 14.23 8.22 12.04
C ILE A 16 14.47 6.91 12.79
N GLY A 17 15.69 6.39 12.80
CA GLY A 17 16.01 5.09 13.41
C GLY A 17 16.14 5.08 14.94
N GLY A 18 16.11 6.26 15.59
CA GLY A 18 16.41 6.39 17.01
C GLY A 18 15.20 6.63 17.93
N SER A 19 14.27 7.51 17.53
CA SER A 19 13.22 7.99 18.45
C SER A 19 11.80 7.46 18.19
N TRP A 20 11.55 6.80 17.06
CA TRP A 20 10.19 6.36 16.66
C TRP A 20 9.60 5.26 17.54
N PHE A 21 10.43 4.46 18.22
CA PHE A 21 9.96 3.35 19.07
C PHE A 21 9.81 3.71 20.56
N GLU A 22 10.17 4.93 20.99
CA GLU A 22 10.27 5.27 22.42
C GLU A 22 9.11 6.13 22.95
N SER A 23 8.24 6.68 22.09
CA SER A 23 7.21 7.63 22.52
C SER A 23 5.78 7.14 22.33
N GLN A 24 5.43 5.96 22.86
CA GLN A 24 4.04 5.61 23.21
C GLN A 24 4.08 4.55 24.33
N HIS A 25 4.29 4.98 25.58
CA HIS A 25 4.07 4.14 26.75
C HIS A 25 2.69 4.43 27.34
N HIS A 26 1.67 3.74 26.83
CA HIS A 26 0.58 3.25 27.65
C HIS A 26 0.73 1.72 27.75
N ASN A 27 0.91 1.25 28.99
CA ASN A 27 1.23 -0.14 29.33
C ASN A 27 0.18 -1.13 28.82
N LYS A 28 0.49 -1.85 27.75
CA LYS A 28 0.31 -3.30 27.58
C LYS A 28 1.24 -3.72 26.45
N ALA A 29 2.20 -4.61 26.74
CA ALA A 29 2.94 -5.27 25.67
C ALA A 29 1.92 -6.09 24.87
N GLU A 30 1.68 -5.73 23.62
CA GLU A 30 0.84 -6.54 22.75
C GLU A 30 1.56 -7.87 22.48
N LEU A 31 0.87 -8.95 22.86
CA LEU A 31 1.32 -10.32 22.69
C LEU A 31 0.84 -10.73 21.29
N PHE A 32 1.77 -11.04 20.39
CA PHE A 32 1.46 -11.57 19.06
C PHE A 32 1.08 -13.05 19.20
N PHE A 33 -0.01 -13.54 18.62
CA PHE A 33 -0.45 -14.93 18.84
C PHE A 33 -0.26 -15.82 17.60
N SER A 34 0.36 -16.99 17.79
CA SER A 34 0.29 -18.16 16.87
C SER A 34 -0.17 -19.34 17.71
N ASP A 35 -1.21 -20.06 17.30
CA ASP A 35 -1.80 -21.17 18.08
C ASP A 35 -2.18 -20.78 19.54
N SER A 36 -2.55 -19.52 19.78
CA SER A 36 -2.85 -18.96 21.11
C SER A 36 -1.62 -18.75 22.02
N GLU A 37 -0.40 -18.83 21.50
CA GLU A 37 0.84 -18.51 22.22
C GLU A 37 1.44 -17.17 21.81
N ALA A 38 1.92 -16.42 22.81
CA ALA A 38 2.62 -15.15 22.60
C ALA A 38 3.98 -15.34 21.91
N ILE A 39 4.09 -14.90 20.66
CA ILE A 39 5.30 -14.85 19.87
C ILE A 39 6.13 -13.65 20.31
N LYS A 40 7.40 -13.91 20.63
CA LYS A 40 8.40 -12.87 20.87
C LYS A 40 9.34 -12.82 19.69
N ILE A 41 9.39 -11.68 19.02
CA ILE A 41 10.32 -11.41 17.92
C ILE A 41 11.35 -10.36 18.35
N SER A 42 12.59 -10.50 17.88
CA SER A 42 13.60 -9.46 18.10
C SER A 42 13.30 -8.24 17.22
N LYS A 43 13.74 -7.04 17.64
CA LYS A 43 13.59 -5.83 16.81
C LYS A 43 14.31 -5.96 15.47
N SER A 44 15.44 -6.69 15.42
CA SER A 44 16.17 -6.94 14.18
C SER A 44 15.38 -7.82 13.22
N ASP A 45 14.81 -8.91 13.72
CA ASP A 45 14.04 -9.84 12.89
C ASP A 45 12.74 -9.20 12.40
N LEU A 46 12.07 -8.42 13.27
CA LEU A 46 10.88 -7.66 12.87
C LEU A 46 11.22 -6.67 11.74
N ARG A 47 12.33 -5.94 11.87
CA ARG A 47 12.77 -5.00 10.84
C ARG A 47 13.15 -5.71 9.54
N ASP A 48 13.79 -6.88 9.63
CA ASP A 48 14.15 -7.68 8.46
C ASP A 48 12.91 -8.16 7.71
N LYS A 49 11.92 -8.69 8.45
CA LYS A 49 10.62 -9.10 7.89
C LYS A 49 9.86 -7.95 7.25
N ASN A 50 9.76 -6.80 7.92
CA ASN A 50 9.09 -5.62 7.33
C ASN A 50 9.76 -5.17 6.04
N LYS A 51 11.11 -5.15 5.99
CA LYS A 51 11.83 -4.86 4.74
C LYS A 51 11.56 -5.91 3.66
N GLY A 52 11.51 -7.18 4.05
CA GLY A 52 11.17 -8.28 3.15
C GLY A 52 9.79 -8.12 2.55
N GLY A 53 8.80 -7.66 3.31
CA GLY A 53 7.46 -7.38 2.82
C GLY A 53 7.44 -6.28 1.74
N TRP A 54 8.00 -5.10 2.04
CA TRP A 54 8.11 -4.02 1.05
C TRP A 54 8.91 -4.41 -0.20
N ALA A 55 10.01 -5.16 -0.03
CA ALA A 55 10.78 -5.66 -1.17
C ALA A 55 10.02 -6.73 -1.96
N GLY A 56 9.26 -7.58 -1.27
CA GLY A 56 8.44 -8.62 -1.87
C GLY A 56 7.35 -8.06 -2.76
N GLN A 57 6.65 -7.02 -2.31
CA GLN A 57 5.64 -6.31 -3.11
C GLN A 57 6.28 -5.73 -4.38
N LEU A 58 7.40 -5.01 -4.26
CA LEU A 58 8.14 -4.47 -5.40
C LEU A 58 8.54 -5.57 -6.40
N ILE A 59 9.07 -6.69 -5.91
CA ILE A 59 9.43 -7.86 -6.75
C ILE A 59 8.18 -8.43 -7.43
N GLY A 60 7.07 -8.54 -6.69
CA GLY A 60 5.79 -9.03 -7.19
C GLY A 60 5.29 -8.22 -8.39
N CYS A 61 5.20 -6.89 -8.26
CA CYS A 61 4.80 -6.00 -9.36
C CYS A 61 5.74 -6.15 -10.58
N THR A 62 7.06 -6.11 -10.37
CA THR A 62 8.05 -6.25 -11.45
C THR A 62 7.97 -7.61 -12.15
N TYR A 63 7.78 -8.69 -11.40
CA TYR A 63 7.70 -10.04 -11.92
C TYR A 63 6.35 -10.32 -12.62
N GLY A 64 5.28 -9.67 -12.17
CA GLY A 64 3.94 -9.75 -12.77
C GLY A 64 3.79 -8.92 -14.06
N GLY A 65 4.48 -7.79 -14.18
CA GLY A 65 4.35 -6.88 -15.34
C GLY A 65 4.47 -7.56 -16.72
N PRO A 66 5.38 -8.52 -16.95
CA PRO A 66 5.47 -9.23 -18.23
C PRO A 66 4.24 -10.06 -18.58
N THR A 67 3.39 -10.43 -17.63
CA THR A 67 2.24 -11.34 -17.83
C THR A 67 0.89 -10.64 -17.69
N GLU A 68 0.88 -9.44 -17.13
CA GLU A 68 -0.31 -8.60 -16.92
C GLU A 68 -1.16 -8.48 -18.19
N PHE A 69 -2.46 -8.78 -18.07
CA PHE A 69 -3.47 -8.82 -19.15
C PHE A 69 -3.21 -9.77 -20.34
N LYS A 70 -2.15 -10.59 -20.34
CA LYS A 70 -1.81 -11.47 -21.48
C LYS A 70 -2.47 -12.85 -21.44
N TRP A 71 -2.90 -13.30 -20.26
CA TRP A 71 -3.40 -14.66 -20.03
C TRP A 71 -4.76 -14.68 -19.33
N GLN A 72 -5.66 -13.76 -19.72
CA GLN A 72 -6.98 -13.64 -19.10
C GLN A 72 -7.81 -14.91 -19.31
N GLY A 73 -8.27 -15.53 -18.21
CA GLY A 73 -9.07 -16.76 -18.22
C GLY A 73 -8.29 -18.06 -18.44
N ALA A 74 -6.96 -18.03 -18.38
CA ALA A 74 -6.11 -19.21 -18.50
C ALA A 74 -4.93 -19.16 -17.51
N MET A 75 -4.48 -20.33 -17.04
CA MET A 75 -3.23 -20.43 -16.29
C MET A 75 -2.05 -20.34 -17.26
N ILE A 76 -0.99 -19.65 -16.83
CA ILE A 76 0.29 -19.66 -17.55
C ILE A 76 0.88 -21.07 -17.38
N HIS A 77 1.21 -21.70 -18.50
CA HIS A 77 1.81 -23.04 -18.51
C HIS A 77 3.28 -22.97 -18.06
N ASP A 78 3.75 -24.00 -17.34
CA ASP A 78 5.08 -24.03 -16.70
C ASP A 78 6.25 -23.85 -17.70
N GLU A 79 6.06 -24.18 -18.97
CA GLU A 79 7.10 -24.03 -20.02
C GLU A 79 7.23 -22.59 -20.54
N ILE A 80 6.39 -21.66 -20.09
CA ILE A 80 6.46 -20.25 -20.47
C ILE A 80 7.32 -19.52 -19.44
N PRO A 81 8.60 -19.21 -19.75
CA PRO A 81 9.45 -18.49 -18.82
C PRO A 81 8.98 -17.03 -18.70
N ILE A 82 8.82 -16.57 -17.46
CA ILE A 82 8.65 -15.14 -17.18
C ILE A 82 10.03 -14.48 -17.26
N PRO A 83 10.22 -13.48 -18.14
CA PRO A 83 11.52 -12.84 -18.30
C PRO A 83 11.91 -12.08 -17.03
N TRP A 84 13.12 -12.31 -16.56
CA TRP A 84 13.68 -11.66 -15.38
C TRP A 84 15.20 -11.55 -15.49
N ASP A 85 15.74 -10.37 -15.19
CA ASP A 85 17.16 -10.08 -15.10
C ASP A 85 17.44 -8.92 -14.12
N GLU A 86 18.71 -8.55 -13.96
CA GLU A 86 19.13 -7.46 -13.05
C GLU A 86 18.63 -6.07 -13.45
N PHE A 87 18.16 -5.89 -14.70
CA PHE A 87 17.66 -4.62 -15.23
C PHE A 87 16.14 -4.53 -15.20
N SER A 88 15.44 -5.58 -14.77
CA SER A 88 13.97 -5.65 -14.83
C SER A 88 13.30 -4.51 -14.07
N PHE A 89 13.83 -4.14 -12.89
CA PHE A 89 13.32 -2.98 -12.14
C PHE A 89 13.50 -1.67 -12.89
N GLU A 90 14.71 -1.40 -13.40
CA GLU A 90 15.05 -0.18 -14.15
C GLU A 90 14.20 -0.07 -15.42
N PHE A 91 14.06 -1.19 -16.15
CA PHE A 91 13.24 -1.26 -17.34
C PHE A 91 11.80 -0.81 -17.07
N TRP A 92 11.14 -1.41 -16.08
CA TRP A 92 9.76 -1.07 -15.76
C TRP A 92 9.64 0.35 -15.21
N TYR A 93 10.55 0.77 -14.34
CA TYR A 93 10.53 2.11 -13.77
C TYR A 93 10.67 3.21 -14.84
N ASP A 94 11.57 3.02 -15.80
CA ASP A 94 11.81 4.02 -16.85
C ASP A 94 10.79 3.97 -17.99
N ARG A 95 10.34 2.77 -18.37
CA ARG A 95 9.47 2.57 -19.55
C ARG A 95 7.99 2.68 -19.22
N PHE A 96 7.59 2.19 -18.05
CA PHE A 96 6.20 2.11 -17.64
C PHE A 96 6.10 2.23 -16.11
N PRO A 97 6.39 3.42 -15.56
CA PRO A 97 6.38 3.64 -14.11
C PRO A 97 5.02 3.36 -13.48
N GLY A 98 3.93 3.41 -14.26
CA GLY A 98 2.59 3.06 -13.81
C GLY A 98 2.37 1.59 -13.47
N LEU A 99 3.39 0.71 -13.57
CA LEU A 99 3.38 -0.64 -13.01
C LEU A 99 3.42 -0.66 -11.48
N TYR A 100 3.92 0.41 -10.87
CA TYR A 100 4.15 0.50 -9.43
C TYR A 100 3.13 1.37 -8.73
N ASP A 101 1.95 1.57 -9.33
CA ASP A 101 0.86 2.35 -8.74
C ASP A 101 0.45 1.80 -7.38
N ASP A 102 0.37 0.47 -7.21
CA ASP A 102 0.12 -0.19 -5.91
C ASP A 102 1.10 0.31 -4.82
N LEU A 103 2.41 0.33 -5.12
CA LEU A 103 3.42 0.81 -4.18
C LEU A 103 3.33 2.32 -3.96
N TYR A 104 3.00 3.08 -4.99
CA TYR A 104 2.90 4.53 -4.87
C TYR A 104 1.70 4.93 -3.99
N MET A 105 0.61 4.18 -4.07
CA MET A 105 -0.56 4.28 -3.21
C MET A 105 -0.20 4.04 -1.75
N ASP A 106 0.40 2.89 -1.45
CA ASP A 106 0.82 2.52 -0.11
C ASP A 106 1.73 3.58 0.52
N ILE A 107 2.74 4.01 -0.24
CA ILE A 107 3.69 5.03 0.21
C ILE A 107 2.97 6.36 0.47
N THR A 108 1.95 6.71 -0.33
CA THR A 108 1.15 7.93 -0.14
C THR A 108 0.42 7.89 1.20
N PHE A 109 -0.22 6.77 1.53
CA PHE A 109 -0.92 6.62 2.81
C PHE A 109 0.04 6.61 4.01
N VAL A 110 1.17 5.91 3.88
CA VAL A 110 2.22 5.92 4.91
C VAL A 110 2.76 7.33 5.13
N PHE A 111 2.93 8.15 4.08
CA PHE A 111 3.36 9.54 4.24
C PHE A 111 2.35 10.38 5.02
N VAL A 112 1.06 10.21 4.78
CA VAL A 112 0.02 10.93 5.54
C VAL A 112 0.06 10.54 7.02
N PHE A 113 0.18 9.25 7.34
CA PHE A 113 0.36 8.80 8.72
C PHE A 113 1.64 9.33 9.35
N GLN A 114 2.73 9.42 8.57
CA GLN A 114 3.99 9.96 9.06
C GLN A 114 3.88 11.46 9.39
N GLU A 115 3.15 12.24 8.59
CA GLU A 115 3.02 13.69 8.78
C GLU A 115 1.95 14.07 9.81
N HIS A 116 0.84 13.33 9.87
CA HIS A 116 -0.33 13.68 10.66
C HIS A 116 -0.63 12.72 11.83
N GLY A 117 0.14 11.64 11.96
CA GLY A 117 -0.01 10.61 12.98
C GLY A 117 -1.06 9.54 12.60
N LEU A 118 -1.15 8.47 13.38
CA LEU A 118 -2.06 7.34 13.12
C LEU A 118 -3.56 7.73 13.16
N ASN A 119 -3.89 8.88 13.77
CA ASN A 119 -5.26 9.41 13.80
C ASN A 119 -5.57 10.33 12.59
N ALA A 120 -4.74 10.34 11.55
CA ALA A 120 -4.92 11.19 10.38
C ALA A 120 -6.24 10.84 9.65
N SER A 121 -7.19 11.76 9.59
CA SER A 121 -8.51 11.48 9.00
C SER A 121 -8.43 10.92 7.57
N ALA A 122 -9.37 10.07 7.19
CA ALA A 122 -9.55 9.57 5.80
C ALA A 122 -9.49 10.68 4.74
N LEU A 123 -9.95 11.90 5.08
CA LEU A 123 -9.89 13.05 4.18
C LEU A 123 -8.48 13.49 3.79
N LEU A 124 -7.52 13.36 4.72
CA LEU A 124 -6.11 13.66 4.43
C LEU A 124 -5.51 12.61 3.51
N HIS A 125 -5.87 11.34 3.72
CA HIS A 125 -5.49 10.25 2.82
C HIS A 125 -6.09 10.44 1.43
N ALA A 126 -7.38 10.75 1.34
CA ALA A 126 -8.10 11.00 0.09
C ALA A 126 -7.54 12.20 -0.69
N ASP A 127 -7.22 13.31 -0.01
CA ASP A 127 -6.62 14.48 -0.68
C ASP A 127 -5.21 14.19 -1.17
N ALA A 128 -4.39 13.49 -0.37
CA ALA A 128 -3.05 13.09 -0.79
C ALA A 128 -3.09 12.14 -1.99
N PHE A 129 -3.93 11.10 -1.91
CA PHE A 129 -4.21 10.14 -2.96
C PHE A 129 -4.63 10.81 -4.27
N ALA A 130 -5.68 11.64 -4.23
CA ALA A 130 -6.24 12.27 -5.43
C ALA A 130 -5.26 13.25 -6.10
N ARG A 131 -4.20 13.67 -5.40
CA ARG A 131 -3.18 14.63 -5.88
C ARG A 131 -1.80 14.01 -6.08
N ALA A 132 -1.64 12.70 -5.91
CA ALA A 132 -0.35 12.05 -5.77
C ALA A 132 0.51 12.06 -7.06
N GLY A 133 -0.10 12.36 -8.21
CA GLY A 133 0.59 12.73 -9.45
C GLY A 133 1.18 11.55 -10.24
N TYR A 134 1.00 10.32 -9.76
CA TYR A 134 1.21 9.10 -10.53
C TYR A 134 -0.08 8.66 -11.22
N LEU A 135 0.03 7.69 -12.13
CA LEU A 135 -1.11 7.12 -12.83
C LEU A 135 -1.94 6.29 -11.86
N LEU A 136 -3.26 6.48 -11.90
CA LEU A 136 -4.24 5.65 -11.21
C LEU A 136 -5.03 4.86 -12.25
N TRP A 137 -5.37 3.63 -11.92
CA TRP A 137 -6.18 2.75 -12.76
C TRP A 137 -7.55 2.51 -12.13
N HIS A 138 -8.50 2.02 -12.92
CA HIS A 138 -9.78 1.45 -12.45
C HIS A 138 -10.47 2.23 -11.30
N ALA A 139 -10.70 1.58 -10.17
CA ALA A 139 -11.42 2.15 -9.04
C ALA A 139 -10.69 3.38 -8.49
N ASN A 140 -9.36 3.32 -8.44
CA ASN A 140 -8.53 4.42 -8.00
C ASN A 140 -8.66 5.65 -8.89
N GLN A 141 -8.68 5.46 -10.21
CA GLN A 141 -8.82 6.56 -11.16
C GLN A 141 -10.17 7.27 -10.99
N CYS A 142 -11.25 6.50 -10.87
CA CYS A 142 -12.59 7.03 -10.68
C CYS A 142 -12.71 7.77 -9.34
N ALA A 143 -12.19 7.19 -8.27
CA ALA A 143 -12.17 7.80 -6.95
C ALA A 143 -11.36 9.10 -6.89
N GLY A 144 -10.16 9.10 -7.47
CA GLY A 144 -9.33 10.31 -7.58
C GLY A 144 -10.06 11.42 -8.36
N TYR A 145 -10.73 11.07 -9.46
CA TYR A 145 -11.57 12.02 -10.20
C TYR A 145 -12.72 12.56 -9.35
N ASN A 146 -13.45 11.69 -8.66
CA ASN A 146 -14.58 12.02 -7.79
C ASN A 146 -14.17 13.02 -6.70
N ILE A 147 -13.06 12.75 -6.01
CA ILE A 147 -12.52 13.61 -4.94
C ILE A 147 -12.16 14.99 -5.50
N LEU A 148 -11.49 15.06 -6.65
CA LEU A 148 -11.14 16.32 -7.30
C LEU A 148 -12.36 17.13 -7.77
N HIS A 149 -13.52 16.48 -7.94
CA HIS A 149 -14.79 17.11 -8.35
C HIS A 149 -15.80 17.25 -7.21
N GLY A 150 -15.37 17.04 -5.95
CA GLY A 150 -16.16 17.34 -4.76
C GLY A 150 -17.02 16.18 -4.23
N ILE A 151 -16.90 14.98 -4.79
CA ILE A 151 -17.44 13.75 -4.21
C ILE A 151 -16.36 13.16 -3.32
N LEU A 152 -16.48 13.38 -2.01
CA LEU A 152 -15.50 12.92 -1.01
C LEU A 152 -15.81 11.49 -0.55
N GLN A 153 -14.85 10.86 0.13
CA GLN A 153 -15.03 9.55 0.75
C GLN A 153 -16.10 9.58 1.87
N PRO A 154 -16.88 8.49 2.08
CA PRO A 154 -16.83 7.21 1.33
C PRO A 154 -17.52 7.24 -0.04
N GLU A 155 -18.23 8.32 -0.38
CA GLU A 155 -19.02 8.39 -1.61
C GLU A 155 -18.15 8.32 -2.87
N SER A 156 -16.86 8.67 -2.78
CA SER A 156 -15.91 8.57 -3.89
C SER A 156 -15.67 7.15 -4.37
N GLY A 157 -15.69 6.16 -3.46
CA GLY A 157 -15.54 4.73 -3.74
C GLY A 157 -16.88 3.98 -3.87
N HIS A 158 -17.99 4.60 -3.48
CA HIS A 158 -19.30 3.97 -3.47
C HIS A 158 -19.81 3.61 -4.89
N TYR A 159 -20.44 2.44 -5.06
CA TYR A 159 -20.86 1.89 -6.37
C TYR A 159 -21.80 2.79 -7.20
N TYR A 160 -22.51 3.73 -6.57
CA TYR A 160 -23.32 4.73 -7.28
C TYR A 160 -22.47 5.77 -8.03
N ASN A 161 -21.27 6.05 -7.54
CA ASN A 161 -20.38 7.09 -8.06
C ASN A 161 -19.09 6.49 -8.67
N ASN A 162 -18.76 5.24 -8.36
CA ASN A 162 -17.64 4.49 -8.92
C ASN A 162 -18.13 3.17 -9.53
N LEU A 163 -18.14 3.09 -10.87
CA LEU A 163 -18.57 1.88 -11.60
C LEU A 163 -17.57 0.71 -11.46
N HIS A 164 -16.39 0.98 -10.91
CA HIS A 164 -15.32 0.02 -10.64
C HIS A 164 -15.20 -0.31 -9.15
N ALA A 165 -16.20 0.05 -8.33
CA ALA A 165 -16.11 -0.05 -6.87
C ALA A 165 -15.78 -1.47 -6.33
N ASP A 166 -16.13 -2.52 -7.09
CA ASP A 166 -15.87 -3.92 -6.74
C ASP A 166 -14.54 -4.46 -7.32
N ASP A 167 -13.75 -3.63 -8.02
CA ASP A 167 -12.45 -4.02 -8.55
C ASP A 167 -11.44 -4.27 -7.39
N ILE A 168 -10.38 -5.03 -7.68
CA ILE A 168 -9.45 -5.56 -6.66
C ILE A 168 -8.46 -4.50 -6.12
N ASP A 169 -8.54 -3.27 -6.61
CA ASP A 169 -7.58 -2.18 -6.36
C ASP A 169 -7.17 -2.08 -4.88
N PHE A 170 -8.14 -2.02 -3.95
CA PHE A 170 -7.78 -1.91 -2.53
C PHE A 170 -7.21 -3.21 -1.94
N GLN A 171 -7.57 -4.39 -2.45
CA GLN A 171 -7.07 -5.65 -1.92
C GLN A 171 -5.57 -5.84 -2.20
N ILE A 172 -5.06 -5.34 -3.32
CA ILE A 172 -3.63 -5.38 -3.65
C ILE A 172 -2.82 -4.26 -2.95
N GLU A 173 -3.51 -3.27 -2.40
CA GLU A 173 -2.93 -2.14 -1.65
C GLU A 173 -2.98 -2.37 -0.12
N ALA A 174 -3.88 -3.22 0.39
CA ALA A 174 -4.07 -3.40 1.83
C ALA A 174 -2.83 -3.95 2.58
N ASP A 175 -1.86 -4.52 1.86
CA ASP A 175 -0.60 -5.02 2.39
C ASP A 175 0.14 -3.96 3.24
N PHE A 176 0.06 -2.67 2.89
CA PHE A 176 0.73 -1.61 3.65
C PHE A 176 0.28 -1.57 5.11
N ALA A 177 -1.01 -1.81 5.36
CA ALA A 177 -1.60 -1.76 6.70
C ALA A 177 -0.96 -2.82 7.59
N GLY A 178 -0.77 -4.03 7.05
CA GLY A 178 -0.06 -5.12 7.72
C GLY A 178 1.43 -4.81 7.92
N LEU A 179 2.08 -4.18 6.94
CA LEU A 179 3.50 -3.82 7.03
C LEU A 179 3.80 -2.73 8.07
N ILE A 180 2.87 -1.80 8.29
CA ILE A 180 3.02 -0.76 9.32
C ILE A 180 2.47 -1.17 10.69
N SER A 181 1.66 -2.24 10.76
CA SER A 181 1.10 -2.80 12.00
C SER A 181 1.37 -4.32 12.14
N PRO A 182 2.65 -4.75 12.05
CA PRO A 182 2.99 -6.17 11.93
C PRO A 182 2.51 -6.97 13.14
N GLY A 183 1.66 -7.97 12.88
CA GLY A 183 1.06 -8.83 13.91
C GLY A 183 -0.08 -8.19 14.71
N MET A 184 -0.49 -6.97 14.39
CA MET A 184 -1.55 -6.22 15.05
C MET A 184 -2.83 -6.24 14.19
N ILE A 185 -3.51 -7.39 14.13
CA ILE A 185 -4.65 -7.61 13.22
C ILE A 185 -5.74 -6.53 13.34
N ASN A 186 -6.09 -6.14 14.57
CA ASN A 186 -7.11 -5.11 14.79
C ASN A 186 -6.65 -3.74 14.28
N ALA A 187 -5.39 -3.36 14.53
CA ALA A 187 -4.86 -2.08 14.06
C ALA A 187 -4.75 -2.07 12.52
N SER A 188 -4.33 -3.18 11.92
CA SER A 188 -4.32 -3.34 10.46
C SER A 188 -5.73 -3.16 9.88
N SER A 189 -6.73 -3.77 10.51
CA SER A 189 -8.13 -3.67 10.07
C SER A 189 -8.66 -2.25 10.20
N GLU A 190 -8.37 -1.55 11.30
CA GLU A 190 -8.76 -0.15 11.51
C GLU A 190 -8.11 0.77 10.47
N ILE A 191 -6.84 0.53 10.12
CA ILE A 191 -6.15 1.26 9.04
C ILE A 191 -6.86 0.98 7.70
N CYS A 192 -7.20 -0.27 7.40
CA CYS A 192 -7.91 -0.62 6.17
C CYS A 192 -9.31 0.01 6.10
N ASP A 193 -10.06 0.02 7.20
CA ASP A 193 -11.36 0.68 7.31
C ASP A 193 -11.27 2.18 6.99
N GLN A 194 -10.14 2.80 7.34
CA GLN A 194 -9.94 4.24 7.23
C GLN A 194 -9.56 4.72 5.84
N VAL A 195 -9.03 3.84 4.99
CA VAL A 195 -8.60 4.20 3.63
C VAL A 195 -9.31 3.43 2.51
N GLY A 196 -9.83 2.23 2.78
CA GLY A 196 -10.37 1.35 1.74
C GLY A 196 -11.63 1.91 1.07
N ASP A 197 -12.46 2.63 1.83
CA ASP A 197 -13.69 3.24 1.31
C ASP A 197 -13.45 4.51 0.46
N ILE A 198 -12.19 4.95 0.33
CA ILE A 198 -11.81 6.05 -0.54
C ILE A 198 -12.03 5.64 -2.00
N MET A 199 -11.62 4.43 -2.37
CA MET A 199 -11.60 3.95 -3.76
C MET A 199 -12.58 2.82 -4.06
N THR A 200 -12.86 1.93 -3.11
CA THR A 200 -13.67 0.72 -3.34
C THR A 200 -14.86 0.64 -2.39
N TYR A 201 -15.78 -0.26 -2.70
CA TYR A 201 -16.93 -0.59 -1.87
C TYR A 201 -17.27 -2.07 -2.06
N GLY A 202 -18.07 -2.66 -1.17
CA GLY A 202 -18.51 -4.05 -1.33
C GLY A 202 -17.34 -5.03 -1.36
N ASP A 203 -17.28 -5.89 -2.38
CA ASP A 203 -16.28 -6.96 -2.46
C ASP A 203 -14.86 -6.39 -2.69
N GLY A 204 -14.74 -5.26 -3.39
CA GLY A 204 -13.47 -4.54 -3.58
C GLY A 204 -12.88 -3.99 -2.27
N TRP A 205 -13.72 -3.78 -1.25
CA TRP A 205 -13.29 -3.34 0.08
C TRP A 205 -13.16 -4.52 1.05
N TYR A 206 -14.17 -5.40 1.14
CA TYR A 206 -14.18 -6.51 2.10
C TYR A 206 -13.16 -7.61 1.80
N GLY A 207 -12.73 -7.77 0.54
CA GLY A 207 -11.67 -8.71 0.21
C GLY A 207 -10.29 -8.35 0.78
N ALA A 208 -10.09 -7.11 1.24
CA ALA A 208 -8.83 -6.64 1.82
C ALA A 208 -8.57 -7.14 3.26
N TYR A 209 -9.54 -7.81 3.90
CA TYR A 209 -9.44 -8.32 5.28
C TYR A 209 -9.08 -9.83 5.35
N SER A 210 -8.74 -10.47 4.21
CA SER A 210 -8.50 -11.92 4.11
C SER A 210 -7.08 -12.37 4.38
#